data_AF-A0AA43QL48-F1
#
_entry.id   AF-A0AA43QL48-F1
#
_cell.length_a   1.000
_cell.length_b   1.000
_cell.length_c   1.000
_cell.angle_alpha   90.00
_cell.angle_beta   90.00
_cell.angle_gamma   90.00
#
_symmetry.space_group_name_H-M   'P 1'
#
loop_
_entity.id
_entity.type
_entity.pdbx_description
1 polymer ?
#
loop_
_entity_poly.entity_id
_entity_poly.type
_entity_poly.pdbx_seq_one_letter_code
_entity_poly.pdbx_strand_id
1 'polypeptide(L)'
;MAATESTAKAIGVTHYHLLANPGLLTKLRCELRTVCLKASASELQRLPYLAAVCNEGLRLAFGLTGRNVRVAADESLQYAGYTIPPGTRMSMTTLCIHTNEDVFPRPWSFEPDRWLGADGKRRQLYQYGYGRGSRRCLGLELANAELFMTIALVARYDMELFATDIGDVEFRHDFQVAHPRLESKGIRAVVRSSEFGND
;
A
#
# COMPACT_ATOMS: atom_id res chain seq x y z
N MET A 1 16.32 0.83 -6.39
CA MET A 1 15.20 1.76 -6.18
C MET A 1 13.85 1.08 -6.37
N ALA A 2 13.47 0.68 -7.59
CA ALA A 2 12.08 0.25 -7.88
C ALA A 2 11.50 -0.88 -6.98
N ALA A 3 12.26 -1.92 -6.64
CA ALA A 3 11.78 -2.99 -5.76
C ALA A 3 12.02 -2.65 -4.27
N THR A 4 13.26 -2.37 -3.90
CA THR A 4 13.65 -2.21 -2.49
C THR A 4 12.97 -1.04 -1.79
N GLU A 5 12.91 0.13 -2.44
CA GLU A 5 12.45 1.35 -1.78
C GLU A 5 10.92 1.43 -1.71
N SER A 6 10.24 1.04 -2.80
CA SER A 6 8.78 1.08 -2.86
C SER A 6 8.14 0.03 -1.94
N THR A 7 8.65 -1.20 -1.93
CA THR A 7 8.17 -2.25 -1.01
C THR A 7 8.47 -1.88 0.44
N ALA A 8 9.72 -1.46 0.75
CA ALA A 8 10.08 -1.10 2.13
C ALA A 8 9.21 0.05 2.66
N LYS A 9 8.91 1.04 1.82
CA LYS A 9 8.01 2.13 2.19
C LYS A 9 6.59 1.64 2.47
N ALA A 10 6.03 0.80 1.60
CA ALA A 10 4.69 0.25 1.79
C ALA A 10 4.60 -0.60 3.06
N ILE A 11 5.60 -1.45 3.32
CA ILE A 11 5.71 -2.23 4.56
C ILE A 11 5.79 -1.29 5.77
N GLY A 12 6.63 -0.26 5.72
CA GLY A 12 6.81 0.70 6.80
C GLY A 12 5.51 1.45 7.13
N VAL A 13 4.90 2.09 6.14
CA VAL A 13 3.63 2.84 6.30
C VAL A 13 2.56 1.93 6.89
N THR A 14 2.45 0.69 6.41
CA THR A 14 1.50 -0.29 6.94
C THR A 14 1.76 -0.58 8.42
N HIS A 15 3.00 -0.86 8.80
CA HIS A 15 3.34 -1.15 10.20
C HIS A 15 3.12 0.04 11.11
N TYR A 16 3.47 1.24 10.69
CA TYR A 16 3.17 2.45 11.45
C TYR A 16 1.68 2.51 11.79
N HIS A 17 0.79 2.33 10.80
CA HIS A 17 -0.64 2.40 11.03
C HIS A 17 -1.15 1.23 11.90
N LEU A 18 -0.60 0.02 11.76
CA LEU A 18 -0.95 -1.09 12.64
C LEU A 18 -0.54 -0.81 14.10
N LEU A 19 0.67 -0.31 14.33
CA LEU A 19 1.17 -0.01 15.69
C LEU A 19 0.45 1.20 16.30
N ALA A 20 0.12 2.21 15.50
CA ALA A 20 -0.66 3.36 15.95
C ALA A 20 -2.13 3.01 16.26
N ASN A 21 -2.64 1.87 15.79
CA ASN A 21 -4.03 1.45 15.95
C ASN A 21 -4.11 0.00 16.49
N PRO A 22 -4.01 -0.19 17.82
CA PRO A 22 -3.98 -1.52 18.43
C PRO A 22 -5.15 -2.42 18.01
N GLY A 23 -6.36 -1.88 17.85
CA GLY A 23 -7.51 -2.65 17.40
C GLY A 23 -7.35 -3.27 16.01
N LEU A 24 -6.71 -2.56 15.07
CA LEU A 24 -6.42 -3.09 13.74
C LEU A 24 -5.37 -4.20 13.80
N LEU A 25 -4.33 -4.02 14.62
CA LEU A 25 -3.29 -5.01 14.84
C LEU A 25 -3.83 -6.28 15.53
N THR A 26 -4.66 -6.14 16.56
CA THR A 26 -5.31 -7.26 17.22
C THR A 26 -6.17 -8.06 16.23
N LYS A 27 -6.98 -7.38 15.40
CA LYS A 27 -7.79 -8.04 14.38
C LYS A 27 -6.92 -8.81 13.37
N LEU A 28 -5.79 -8.23 12.95
CA LEU A 28 -4.83 -8.89 12.08
C LEU A 28 -4.20 -10.12 12.75
N ARG A 29 -3.72 -9.98 13.99
CA ARG A 29 -3.14 -11.09 14.77
C ARG A 29 -4.14 -12.24 14.95
N CYS A 30 -5.41 -11.94 15.19
CA CYS A 30 -6.45 -12.97 15.29
C CYS A 30 -6.57 -13.79 14.00
N GLU A 31 -6.55 -13.15 12.82
CA GLU A 31 -6.55 -13.86 11.54
C GLU A 31 -5.25 -14.65 11.34
N LEU A 32 -4.09 -14.07 11.64
CA LEU A 32 -2.78 -14.73 11.50
C LEU A 32 -2.59 -15.97 12.38
N ARG A 33 -3.35 -16.09 13.48
CA ARG A 33 -3.35 -17.30 14.33
C ARG A 33 -3.99 -18.51 13.64
N THR A 34 -4.75 -18.30 12.56
CA THR A 34 -5.38 -19.38 11.78
C THR A 34 -4.41 -20.06 10.81
N VAL A 35 -3.20 -19.53 10.63
CA VAL A 35 -2.20 -20.04 9.70
C VAL A 35 -0.86 -20.33 10.39
N CYS A 36 -0.13 -21.30 9.85
CA CYS A 36 1.22 -21.67 10.31
C CYS A 36 2.22 -20.50 10.13
N LEU A 37 3.23 -20.43 11.00
CA LEU A 37 4.34 -19.47 10.88
C LEU A 37 5.12 -19.59 9.57
N LYS A 38 5.20 -20.81 9.01
CA LYS A 38 5.88 -21.11 7.75
C LYS A 38 4.95 -21.06 6.53
N ALA A 39 3.77 -20.44 6.66
CA ALA A 39 2.85 -20.27 5.54
C ALA A 39 3.55 -19.56 4.37
N SER A 40 3.34 -20.09 3.17
CA SER A 40 3.83 -19.49 1.93
C SER A 40 3.16 -18.15 1.67
N ALA A 41 3.80 -17.31 0.85
CA ALA A 41 3.20 -16.06 0.38
C ALA A 41 1.80 -16.27 -0.21
N SER A 42 1.60 -17.37 -0.95
CA SER A 42 0.31 -17.70 -1.56
C SER A 42 -0.79 -18.01 -0.55
N GLU A 43 -0.45 -18.62 0.59
CA GLU A 43 -1.41 -18.92 1.65
C GLU A 43 -1.76 -17.64 2.41
N LEU A 44 -0.77 -16.80 2.71
CA LEU A 44 -0.96 -15.49 3.32
C LEU A 44 -1.83 -14.57 2.45
N GLN A 45 -1.67 -14.60 1.13
CA GLN A 45 -2.47 -13.78 0.20
C GLN A 45 -3.96 -14.16 0.18
N ARG A 46 -4.33 -15.36 0.64
CA ARG A 46 -5.74 -15.79 0.75
C ARG A 46 -6.42 -15.26 2.01
N LEU A 47 -5.67 -14.74 2.97
CA LEU A 47 -6.21 -14.19 4.20
C LEU A 47 -6.88 -12.83 3.90
N PRO A 48 -8.21 -12.73 4.06
CA PRO A 48 -8.96 -11.56 3.59
C PRO A 48 -8.55 -10.27 4.32
N TYR A 49 -8.30 -10.31 5.62
CA TYR A 49 -7.96 -9.11 6.38
C TYR A 49 -6.50 -8.71 6.21
N LEU A 50 -5.55 -9.66 6.13
CA LEU A 50 -4.17 -9.35 5.73
C LEU A 50 -4.12 -8.75 4.33
N ALA A 51 -4.86 -9.30 3.37
CA ALA A 51 -4.96 -8.73 2.02
C ALA A 51 -5.54 -7.31 2.05
N ALA A 52 -6.53 -7.06 2.89
CA ALA A 52 -7.10 -5.73 3.10
C ALA A 52 -6.08 -4.74 3.70
N VAL A 53 -5.31 -5.18 4.70
CA VAL A 53 -4.23 -4.40 5.33
C VAL A 53 -3.13 -4.05 4.31
N CYS A 54 -2.67 -5.03 3.53
CA CYS A 54 -1.66 -4.82 2.50
C CYS A 54 -2.15 -3.83 1.42
N ASN A 55 -3.40 -3.96 0.96
CA ASN A 55 -3.98 -3.05 -0.02
C ASN A 55 -4.10 -1.62 0.52
N GLU A 56 -4.51 -1.45 1.78
CA GLU A 56 -4.59 -0.13 2.38
C GLU A 56 -3.22 0.51 2.59
N GLY A 57 -2.24 -0.29 3.00
CA GLY A 57 -0.83 0.10 3.08
C GLY A 57 -0.27 0.58 1.75
N LEU A 58 -0.45 -0.21 0.70
CA LEU A 58 -0.09 0.17 -0.68
C LEU A 58 -0.78 1.46 -1.12
N ARG A 59 -2.05 1.65 -0.75
CA ARG A 59 -2.83 2.84 -1.11
C ARG A 59 -2.20 4.10 -0.53
N LEU A 60 -1.92 4.09 0.78
CA LEU A 60 -1.39 5.24 1.52
C LEU A 60 0.12 5.43 1.39
N ALA A 61 0.86 4.40 0.99
CA ALA A 61 2.27 4.56 0.60
C ALA A 61 2.41 5.35 -0.72
N PHE A 62 1.34 5.41 -1.52
CA PHE A 62 1.20 6.02 -2.85
C PHE A 62 2.15 5.50 -3.94
N GLY A 63 3.23 4.81 -3.59
CA GLY A 63 4.23 4.33 -4.53
C GLY A 63 4.81 5.48 -5.35
N LEU A 64 4.83 5.30 -6.67
CA LEU A 64 5.22 6.34 -7.61
C LEU A 64 4.08 7.33 -7.83
N THR A 65 4.21 8.52 -7.25
CA THR A 65 3.30 9.66 -7.44
C THR A 65 3.61 10.45 -8.72
N GLY A 66 4.83 10.32 -9.21
CA GLY A 66 5.27 10.81 -10.51
C GLY A 66 4.38 10.31 -11.65
N ARG A 67 4.06 11.21 -12.57
CA ARG A 67 3.16 10.96 -13.69
C ARG A 67 3.85 10.13 -14.77
N ASN A 68 3.47 8.87 -14.88
CA ASN A 68 3.91 7.97 -15.94
C ASN A 68 3.23 8.32 -17.27
N VAL A 69 3.91 9.13 -18.08
CA VAL A 69 3.37 9.60 -19.37
C VAL A 69 3.16 8.45 -20.36
N ARG A 70 2.06 8.54 -21.09
CA ARG A 70 1.70 7.71 -22.25
C ARG A 70 1.39 8.64 -23.41
N VAL A 71 1.76 8.20 -24.61
CA VAL A 71 1.54 8.95 -25.85
C VAL A 71 1.07 7.96 -26.90
N ALA A 72 -0.10 8.22 -27.49
CA ALA A 72 -0.50 7.62 -28.75
C ALA A 72 0.11 8.48 -29.86
N ALA A 73 1.23 8.04 -30.44
CA ALA A 73 2.02 8.88 -31.35
C ALA A 73 1.28 9.16 -32.66
N ASP A 74 0.61 8.15 -33.19
CA ASP A 74 0.15 8.13 -34.58
C ASP A 74 -1.37 7.99 -34.73
N GLU A 75 -2.12 7.93 -33.63
CA GLU A 75 -3.57 7.75 -33.64
C GLU A 75 -4.30 8.77 -32.73
N SER A 76 -5.51 9.14 -33.13
CA SER A 76 -6.41 9.93 -32.30
C SER A 76 -7.17 9.00 -31.36
N LEU A 77 -7.25 9.33 -30.07
CA LEU A 77 -8.02 8.55 -29.10
C LEU A 77 -9.40 9.17 -28.89
N GLN A 78 -10.41 8.33 -28.70
CA GLN A 78 -11.76 8.77 -28.33
C GLN A 78 -12.04 8.41 -26.88
N TYR A 79 -12.39 9.39 -26.05
CA TYR A 79 -12.70 9.18 -24.65
C TYR A 79 -13.82 10.10 -24.18
N ALA A 80 -14.94 9.55 -23.71
CA ALA A 80 -16.07 10.31 -23.15
C ALA A 80 -16.55 11.49 -24.03
N GLY A 81 -16.56 11.31 -25.36
CA GLY A 81 -16.94 12.34 -26.33
C GLY A 81 -15.82 13.31 -26.73
N TYR A 82 -14.64 13.20 -26.12
CA TYR A 82 -13.44 13.95 -26.49
C TYR A 82 -12.62 13.20 -27.52
N THR A 83 -12.15 13.92 -28.55
CA THR A 83 -11.08 13.47 -29.46
C THR A 83 -9.75 13.99 -28.96
N ILE A 84 -8.85 13.08 -28.59
CA ILE A 84 -7.49 13.38 -28.13
C ILE A 84 -6.54 13.21 -29.33
N PRO A 85 -5.87 14.28 -29.79
CA PRO A 85 -5.01 14.21 -30.96
C PRO A 85 -3.78 13.29 -30.79
N PRO A 86 -3.22 12.77 -31.88
CA PRO A 86 -1.95 12.05 -31.86
C PRO A 86 -0.83 12.93 -31.25
N GLY A 87 0.12 12.29 -30.57
CA GLY A 87 1.22 12.97 -29.88
C GLY A 87 0.85 13.59 -28.53
N THR A 88 -0.42 13.53 -28.11
CA THR A 88 -0.83 14.07 -26.80
C THR A 88 -0.25 13.26 -25.65
N ARG A 89 0.46 13.94 -24.74
CA ARG A 89 1.01 13.35 -23.51
C ARG A 89 -0.09 13.26 -22.45
N MET A 90 -0.49 12.03 -22.12
CA MET A 90 -1.46 11.75 -21.07
C MET A 90 -0.79 11.04 -19.90
N SER A 91 -1.27 11.28 -18.69
CA SER A 91 -0.75 10.60 -17.51
C SER A 91 -1.77 10.62 -16.38
N MET A 92 -1.56 9.72 -15.43
CA MET A 92 -2.30 9.67 -14.18
C MET A 92 -1.28 9.66 -13.03
N THR A 93 -1.74 10.01 -11.84
CA THR A 93 -0.96 9.87 -10.61
C THR A 93 -1.75 9.02 -9.61
N THR A 94 -1.04 8.15 -8.90
CA THR A 94 -1.62 7.33 -7.81
C THR A 94 -2.25 8.22 -6.75
N LEU A 95 -1.67 9.40 -6.48
CA LEU A 95 -2.17 10.37 -5.52
C LEU A 95 -3.63 10.70 -5.78
N CYS A 96 -3.95 11.27 -6.95
CA CYS A 96 -5.33 11.66 -7.29
C CYS A 96 -6.32 10.49 -7.26
N ILE A 97 -5.91 9.28 -7.66
CA ILE A 97 -6.79 8.12 -7.66
C ILE A 97 -7.07 7.67 -6.21
N HIS A 98 -6.02 7.55 -5.41
CA HIS A 98 -6.10 7.05 -4.04
C HIS A 98 -6.66 8.07 -3.05
N THR A 99 -6.70 9.36 -3.41
CA THR A 99 -7.33 10.44 -2.63
C THR A 99 -8.68 10.89 -3.16
N ASN A 100 -9.22 10.24 -4.19
CA ASN A 100 -10.58 10.53 -4.66
C ASN A 100 -11.60 10.07 -3.60
N GLU A 101 -12.32 11.00 -2.98
CA GLU A 101 -13.25 10.71 -1.88
C GLU A 101 -14.49 9.92 -2.31
N ASP A 102 -14.92 10.04 -3.57
CA ASP A 102 -16.03 9.25 -4.13
C ASP A 102 -15.66 7.76 -4.17
N VAL A 103 -14.38 7.47 -4.39
CA VAL A 103 -13.85 6.10 -4.39
C VAL A 103 -13.42 5.70 -2.98
N PHE A 104 -12.69 6.55 -2.26
CA PHE A 104 -12.09 6.31 -0.94
C PHE A 104 -12.54 7.38 0.07
N PRO A 105 -13.73 7.22 0.68
CA PRO A 105 -14.18 8.12 1.75
C PRO A 105 -13.17 8.15 2.89
N ARG A 106 -12.89 9.35 3.42
CA ARG A 106 -11.78 9.62 4.35
C ARG A 106 -10.46 9.08 3.79
N PRO A 107 -9.98 9.62 2.66
CA PRO A 107 -8.90 9.02 1.89
C PRO A 107 -7.57 8.99 2.66
N TRP A 108 -7.37 9.85 3.65
CA TRP A 108 -6.14 9.87 4.44
C TRP A 108 -6.16 8.93 5.65
N SER A 109 -7.31 8.33 5.95
CA SER A 109 -7.48 7.38 7.05
C SER A 109 -7.09 5.97 6.59
N PHE A 110 -6.31 5.28 7.42
CA PHE A 110 -5.97 3.87 7.21
C PHE A 110 -7.13 2.99 7.68
N GLU A 111 -7.96 2.53 6.74
CA GLU A 111 -9.14 1.70 7.03
C GLU A 111 -9.13 0.42 6.18
N PRO A 112 -8.50 -0.68 6.65
CA PRO A 112 -8.46 -1.94 5.92
C PRO A 112 -9.84 -2.49 5.53
N ASP A 113 -10.84 -2.30 6.39
CA ASP A 113 -12.19 -2.83 6.17
C ASP A 113 -12.85 -2.35 4.87
N ARG A 114 -12.39 -1.23 4.29
CA ARG A 114 -12.85 -0.76 2.97
C ARG A 114 -12.55 -1.74 1.84
N TRP A 115 -11.63 -2.68 2.03
CA TRP A 115 -11.23 -3.68 1.03
C TRP A 115 -12.00 -5.00 1.17
N LEU A 116 -12.88 -5.12 2.16
CA LEU A 116 -13.68 -6.32 2.40
C LEU A 116 -15.04 -6.26 1.68
N GLY A 117 -15.68 -7.42 1.52
CA GLY A 117 -17.02 -7.53 0.96
C GLY A 117 -17.12 -7.13 -0.52
N ALA A 118 -18.34 -6.84 -0.96
CA ALA A 118 -18.62 -6.48 -2.36
C ALA A 118 -18.01 -5.11 -2.73
N ASP A 119 -18.09 -4.13 -1.83
CA ASP A 119 -17.52 -2.79 -2.05
C ASP A 119 -16.00 -2.83 -2.16
N GLY A 120 -15.34 -3.67 -1.35
CA GLY A 120 -13.92 -3.92 -1.44
C GLY A 120 -13.50 -4.46 -2.80
N LYS A 121 -14.22 -5.44 -3.34
CA LYS A 121 -13.98 -5.97 -4.70
C LYS A 121 -14.10 -4.89 -5.76
N ARG A 122 -15.08 -3.98 -5.64
CA ARG A 122 -15.20 -2.83 -6.55
C ARG A 122 -14.01 -1.87 -6.41
N ARG A 123 -13.57 -1.58 -5.18
CA ARG A 123 -12.42 -0.70 -4.90
C ARG A 123 -11.09 -1.24 -5.42
N GLN A 124 -10.94 -2.56 -5.56
CA GLN A 124 -9.75 -3.14 -6.21
C GLN A 124 -9.55 -2.63 -7.64
N LEU A 125 -10.61 -2.20 -8.34
CA LEU A 125 -10.52 -1.55 -9.65
C LEU A 125 -9.74 -0.22 -9.62
N TYR A 126 -9.73 0.44 -8.47
CA TYR A 126 -9.09 1.74 -8.23
C TYR A 126 -7.80 1.64 -7.43
N GLN A 127 -7.40 0.44 -7.01
CA GLN A 127 -6.05 0.21 -6.50
C GLN A 127 -5.07 0.34 -7.67
N TYR A 128 -4.26 1.40 -7.63
CA TYR A 128 -3.34 1.79 -8.72
C TYR A 128 -1.88 1.79 -8.28
N GLY A 129 -1.54 1.28 -7.08
CA GLY A 129 -0.16 1.26 -6.55
C GLY A 129 0.85 0.54 -7.46
N TYR A 130 0.39 -0.43 -8.27
CA TYR A 130 1.22 -1.16 -9.25
C TYR A 130 1.00 -0.70 -10.70
N GLY A 131 0.21 0.35 -10.92
CA GLY A 131 -0.31 0.73 -12.23
C GLY A 131 -1.26 -0.32 -12.83
N ARG A 132 -1.72 -0.08 -14.07
CA ARG A 132 -2.58 -1.00 -14.82
C ARG A 132 -2.23 -1.04 -16.31
N GLY A 133 -2.84 -1.98 -17.02
CA GLY A 133 -2.67 -2.18 -18.46
C GLY A 133 -1.35 -2.85 -18.82
N SER A 134 -0.94 -2.71 -20.08
CA SER A 134 0.26 -3.34 -20.65
C SER A 134 1.58 -2.88 -20.04
N ARG A 135 1.57 -1.79 -19.26
CA ARG A 135 2.73 -1.22 -18.56
C ARG A 135 2.59 -1.29 -17.03
N ARG A 136 1.80 -2.26 -16.53
CA ARG A 136 1.72 -2.54 -15.09
C ARG A 136 3.07 -2.99 -14.55
N CYS A 137 3.28 -2.83 -13.24
CA CYS A 137 4.51 -3.19 -12.56
C CYS A 137 4.92 -4.65 -12.87
N LEU A 138 6.13 -4.84 -13.38
CA LEU A 138 6.71 -6.15 -13.64
C LEU A 138 7.02 -6.92 -12.35
N GLY A 139 7.32 -6.20 -11.26
CA GLY A 139 7.66 -6.75 -9.96
C GLY A 139 6.47 -7.02 -9.04
N LEU A 140 5.23 -6.93 -9.54
CA LEU A 140 4.01 -7.06 -8.74
C LEU A 140 4.00 -8.31 -7.86
N GLU A 141 4.29 -9.48 -8.44
CA GLU A 141 4.19 -10.75 -7.72
C GLU A 141 5.23 -10.86 -6.61
N LEU A 142 6.46 -10.38 -6.88
CA LEU A 142 7.52 -10.33 -5.89
C LEU A 142 7.19 -9.33 -4.78
N ALA A 143 6.74 -8.12 -5.13
CA ALA A 143 6.36 -7.09 -4.16
C ALA A 143 5.22 -7.58 -3.26
N ASN A 144 4.20 -8.24 -3.81
CA ASN A 144 3.14 -8.86 -3.02
C ASN A 144 3.68 -9.96 -2.11
N ALA A 145 4.60 -10.81 -2.58
CA ALA A 145 5.20 -11.81 -1.71
C ALA A 145 5.93 -11.16 -0.53
N GLU A 146 6.78 -10.16 -0.78
CA GLU A 146 7.50 -9.42 0.25
C GLU A 146 6.55 -8.73 1.24
N LEU A 147 5.56 -7.97 0.74
CA LEU A 147 4.57 -7.27 1.56
C LEU A 147 3.84 -8.23 2.51
N PHE A 148 3.24 -9.29 1.95
CA PHE A 148 2.42 -10.20 2.74
C PHE A 148 3.25 -10.99 3.76
N MET A 149 4.42 -11.50 3.35
CA MET A 149 5.28 -12.25 4.27
C MET A 149 5.83 -11.35 5.38
N THR A 150 6.35 -10.16 5.04
CA THR A 150 6.94 -9.26 6.03
C THR A 150 5.89 -8.71 6.98
N ILE A 151 4.73 -8.27 6.48
CA ILE A 151 3.64 -7.78 7.35
C ILE A 151 3.12 -8.89 8.25
N ALA A 152 2.89 -10.10 7.73
CA ALA A 152 2.43 -11.22 8.55
C ALA A 152 3.45 -11.64 9.62
N LEU A 153 4.74 -11.62 9.29
CA LEU A 153 5.80 -11.97 10.23
C LEU A 153 5.97 -10.90 11.31
N VAL A 154 6.11 -9.64 10.90
CA VAL A 154 6.42 -8.53 11.81
C VAL A 154 5.22 -8.19 12.69
N ALA A 155 3.98 -8.34 12.21
CA ALA A 155 2.78 -8.15 13.02
C ALA A 155 2.69 -9.10 14.24
N ARG A 156 3.49 -10.18 14.30
CA ARG A 156 3.56 -11.11 15.43
C ARG A 156 4.47 -10.65 16.57
N TYR A 157 5.29 -9.64 16.34
CA TYR A 157 6.15 -9.07 17.38
C TYR A 157 5.38 -8.03 18.16
N ASP A 158 5.62 -7.98 19.46
CA ASP A 158 5.11 -6.92 20.31
C ASP A 158 6.04 -5.71 20.19
N MET A 159 5.54 -4.66 19.57
CA MET A 159 6.30 -3.46 19.25
C MET A 159 5.51 -2.21 19.61
N GLU A 160 6.24 -1.17 19.97
CA GLU A 160 5.68 0.16 20.25
C GLU A 160 6.43 1.20 19.43
N LEU A 161 5.70 2.18 18.88
CA LEU A 161 6.31 3.30 18.15
C LEU A 161 7.26 4.08 19.07
N PHE A 162 8.43 4.41 18.56
CA PHE A 162 9.47 5.14 19.29
C PHE A 162 9.78 6.46 18.60
N ALA A 163 9.42 7.58 19.23
CA ALA A 163 9.65 8.92 18.69
C ALA A 163 9.23 9.02 17.19
N THR A 164 8.10 8.39 16.86
CA THR A 164 7.55 8.30 15.52
C THR A 164 6.08 8.70 15.59
N ASP A 165 5.67 9.63 14.73
CA ASP A 165 4.31 10.15 14.65
C ASP A 165 3.79 10.10 13.19
N ILE A 166 2.57 10.61 12.97
CA ILE A 166 1.94 10.57 11.63
C ILE A 166 2.72 11.37 10.60
N GLY A 167 3.44 12.41 11.05
CA GLY A 167 4.31 13.24 10.23
C GLY A 167 5.48 12.48 9.61
N ASP A 168 5.84 11.32 10.16
CA ASP A 168 6.92 10.47 9.66
C ASP A 168 6.47 9.52 8.54
N VAL A 169 5.17 9.44 8.24
CA VAL A 169 4.62 8.59 7.18
C VAL A 169 3.67 9.28 6.20
N GLU A 170 3.01 10.35 6.62
CA GLU A 170 2.01 11.04 5.81
C GLU A 170 2.66 11.68 4.58
N PHE A 171 1.89 11.83 3.50
CA PHE A 171 2.35 12.51 2.30
C PHE A 171 2.54 14.01 2.58
N ARG A 172 3.77 14.52 2.49
CA ARG A 172 4.07 15.97 2.57
C ARG A 172 4.80 16.51 1.36
N HIS A 173 5.63 15.70 0.72
CA HIS A 173 6.46 16.10 -0.41
C HIS A 173 6.37 15.08 -1.55
N ASP A 174 6.44 15.58 -2.79
CA ASP A 174 6.51 14.75 -4.00
C ASP A 174 7.89 14.89 -4.65
N PHE A 175 8.68 13.82 -4.62
CA PHE A 175 9.95 13.73 -5.35
C PHE A 175 9.88 12.59 -6.37
N GLN A 176 8.78 12.54 -7.15
CA GLN A 176 8.35 11.41 -7.99
C GLN A 176 7.83 10.21 -7.19
N VAL A 177 8.27 10.07 -5.95
CA VAL A 177 7.67 9.23 -4.93
C VAL A 177 7.20 10.11 -3.79
N ALA A 178 6.20 9.62 -3.07
CA ALA A 178 5.68 10.29 -1.89
C ALA A 178 6.73 10.30 -0.76
N HIS A 179 6.90 11.42 -0.08
CA HIS A 179 7.78 11.55 1.09
C HIS A 179 7.09 12.23 2.27
N PRO A 180 7.46 11.87 3.52
CA PRO A 180 7.01 12.55 4.72
C PRO A 180 7.68 13.91 4.90
N ARG A 181 7.54 14.51 6.09
CA ARG A 181 8.31 15.71 6.46
C ARG A 181 9.82 15.46 6.29
N LEU A 182 10.58 16.49 5.93
CA LEU A 182 12.01 16.36 5.62
C LEU A 182 12.84 15.99 6.86
N GLU A 183 12.36 16.32 8.04
CA GLU A 183 12.99 16.06 9.33
C GLU A 183 12.72 14.62 9.84
N SER A 184 11.93 13.84 9.10
CA SER A 184 11.59 12.46 9.47
C SER A 184 12.85 11.62 9.61
N LYS A 185 12.93 10.89 10.72
CA LYS A 185 13.99 9.87 10.95
C LYS A 185 13.55 8.49 10.49
N GLY A 186 12.48 8.42 9.70
CA GLY A 186 11.78 7.19 9.36
C GLY A 186 10.95 6.63 10.51
N ILE A 187 10.36 5.47 10.28
CA ILE A 187 9.54 4.78 11.25
C ILE A 187 10.45 4.01 12.21
N ARG A 188 10.34 4.31 13.50
CA ARG A 188 11.13 3.68 14.55
C ARG A 188 10.18 3.06 15.57
N ALA A 189 10.52 1.86 16.01
CA ALA A 189 9.78 1.12 17.01
C ALA A 189 10.73 0.36 17.94
N VAL A 190 10.30 0.13 19.19
CA VAL A 190 10.98 -0.74 20.14
C VAL A 190 10.26 -2.08 20.16
N VAL A 191 11.00 -3.17 20.05
CA VAL A 191 10.48 -4.53 20.28
C VAL A 191 10.49 -4.78 21.79
N ARG A 192 9.32 -5.06 22.37
CA ARG A 192 9.15 -5.36 23.80
C ARG A 192 9.30 -6.84 24.08
N SER A 193 8.71 -7.68 23.21
CA SER A 193 8.78 -9.14 23.29
C SER A 193 8.39 -9.77 21.94
N SER A 194 8.69 -11.05 21.74
CA SER A 194 8.09 -11.85 20.67
C SER A 194 7.01 -12.75 21.29
N GLU A 195 5.79 -12.78 20.73
CA GLU A 195 4.77 -13.78 21.12
C GLU A 195 5.19 -15.23 20.77
N PHE A 196 6.34 -15.41 20.11
CA PHE A 196 6.95 -16.69 19.82
C PHE A 196 8.37 -16.70 20.42
N GLY A 197 8.45 -17.04 21.70
CA GLY A 197 9.67 -17.45 22.38
C GLY A 197 9.74 -18.97 22.43
N ASN A 198 10.90 -19.52 22.05
CA ASN A 198 11.29 -20.94 22.05
C ASN A 198 10.39 -21.91 21.26
N ASP A 199 10.75 -22.14 20.00
CA ASP A 199 10.88 -23.50 19.47
C ASP A 199 12.38 -23.84 19.37
#